data_AF-A0A126QTM6-F1
#
_entry.id   AF-A0A126QTM6-F1
#
_cell.length_a   1.000
_cell.length_b   1.000
_cell.length_c   1.000
_cell.angle_alpha   90.00
_cell.angle_beta   90.00
_cell.angle_gamma   90.00
#
_symmetry.space_group_name_H-M   'P 1'
#
loop_
_entity.id
_entity.type
_entity.pdbx_description
1 polymer ?
#
loop_
_entity_poly.entity_id
_entity_poly.type
_entity_poly.pdbx_seq_one_letter_code
_entity_poly.pdbx_strand_id
1 'polypeptide(L)' 'MRPMRMMAGVGLFLVSSWVSPYLSDVLGIPEELSFLTFGGILSFLGGMVFYSGVRDWPQYLPL' A
#
# COMPACT_ATOMS: atom_id res chain seq x y z
N MET A 1 0.04 -5.96 -16.23
CA MET A 1 0.50 -5.57 -14.87
C MET A 1 -0.47 -4.69 -14.07
N ARG A 2 -1.39 -3.92 -14.70
CA ARG A 2 -2.35 -3.04 -13.99
C ARG A 2 -3.24 -3.74 -12.94
N PRO A 3 -3.87 -4.90 -13.20
CA PRO A 3 -4.75 -5.55 -12.22
C PRO A 3 -4.00 -6.05 -10.98
N MET A 4 -2.75 -6.50 -11.13
CA MET A 4 -1.93 -6.97 -10.01
C MET A 4 -1.61 -5.84 -9.01
N ARG A 5 -1.38 -4.62 -9.51
CA ARG A 5 -1.17 -3.44 -8.65
C ARG A 5 -2.46 -3.01 -7.93
N MET A 6 -3.60 -3.12 -8.61
CA MET A 6 -4.91 -2.86 -7.98
C MET A 6 -5.19 -3.86 -6.87
N MET A 7 -4.98 -5.16 -7.09
CA MET A 7 -5.17 -6.18 -6.07
C MET A 7 -4.24 -5.98 -4.87
N ALA A 8 -2.99 -5.58 -5.12
CA ALA A 8 -2.05 -5.26 -4.04
C ALA A 8 -2.51 -4.04 -3.21
N GLY A 9 -3.02 -2.99 -3.86
CA GLY A 9 -3.59 -1.84 -3.16
C GLY A 9 -4.80 -2.21 -2.29
N VAL A 10 -5.71 -3.03 -2.82
CA VAL A 10 -6.87 -3.55 -2.06
C VAL A 10 -6.41 -4.42 -0.89
N GLY A 11 -5.40 -5.27 -1.08
CA GLY A 11 -4.83 -6.08 0.01
C GLY A 11 -4.21 -5.23 1.12
N LEU A 12 -3.41 -4.22 0.75
CA LEU A 12 -2.82 -3.28 1.71
C LEU A 12 -3.89 -2.51 2.49
N PHE A 13 -4.96 -2.10 1.82
CA PHE A 13 -6.10 -1.44 2.45
C PHE A 13 -6.78 -2.34 3.49
N LEU A 14 -7.10 -3.59 3.13
CA LEU A 14 -7.71 -4.56 4.05
C LEU A 14 -6.82 -4.82 5.27
N VAL A 15 -5.51 -5.02 5.08
CA VAL A 15 -4.57 -5.19 6.18
C VAL A 15 -4.54 -3.95 7.07
N SER A 16 -4.50 -2.76 6.49
CA SER A 16 -4.49 -1.51 7.27
C SER A 16 -5.76 -1.32 8.10
N SER A 17 -6.92 -1.69 7.56
CA SER A 17 -8.20 -1.62 8.28
C SER A 17 -8.30 -2.61 9.44
N TRP A 18 -7.62 -3.76 9.33
CA TRP A 18 -7.64 -4.78 10.38
C TRP A 18 -6.63 -4.51 11.50
N VAL A 19 -5.48 -3.91 11.16
CA VAL A 19 -4.41 -3.62 12.12
C VAL A 19 -4.61 -2.29 12.86
N SER A 20 -5.32 -1.33 12.25
CA SER A 20 -5.56 -0.01 12.83
C SER A 20 -6.27 -0.03 14.21
N PRO A 21 -7.35 -0.80 14.43
CA PRO A 21 -8.01 -0.85 15.74
C PRO A 21 -7.07 -1.38 16.84
N TYR A 22 -6.28 -2.41 16.51
CA TYR A 22 -5.30 -2.95 17.44
C TYR A 22 -4.19 -1.94 17.79
N LEU A 23 -3.71 -1.19 16.80
CA LEU A 23 -2.73 -0.13 17.03
C LEU A 23 -3.32 1.03 17.85
N SER A 24 -4.58 1.39 17.62
CA SER A 24 -5.31 2.39 18.39
C SER A 24 -5.36 2.02 19.87
N ASP A 25 -5.74 0.77 20.18
CA ASP A 25 -5.79 0.25 21.55
C ASP A 25 -4.40 0.24 22.23
N VAL A 26 -3.36 -0.17 21.51
CA VAL A 26 -1.99 -0.25 22.06
C VAL A 26 -1.38 1.13 22.30
N LEU A 27 -1.64 2.09 21.40
CA LEU A 27 -1.05 3.43 21.45
C LEU A 27 -1.91 4.44 22.23
N GLY A 28 -3.15 4.09 22.55
CA GLY A 28 -4.11 4.98 23.22
C GLY A 28 -4.48 6.21 22.39
N ILE A 29 -4.38 6.11 21.07
CA ILE A 29 -4.70 7.20 20.13
C ILE A 29 -6.03 6.94 19.42
N PRO A 30 -6.71 7.98 18.91
CA PRO A 30 -7.94 7.80 18.13
C PRO A 30 -7.72 6.91 16.90
N GLU A 31 -8.69 6.06 16.61
CA GLU A 31 -8.62 5.06 15.54
C GLU A 31 -8.48 5.70 14.15
N GLU A 32 -9.05 6.89 13.93
CA GLU A 32 -8.87 7.60 12.66
C GLU A 32 -7.40 8.00 12.45
N LEU A 33 -6.73 8.40 13.53
CA LEU A 33 -5.34 8.85 13.53
C LEU A 33 -4.38 7.67 13.31
N SER A 34 -4.65 6.51 13.93
CA SER A 34 -3.89 5.28 13.67
C SER A 34 -4.09 4.80 12.23
N PHE A 35 -5.32 4.86 11.72
CA PHE A 35 -5.65 4.41 10.37
C PHE A 35 -4.95 5.28 9.31
N LEU A 36 -5.04 6.60 9.45
CA LEU A 36 -4.38 7.54 8.54
C LEU A 36 -2.86 7.38 8.54
N THR A 37 -2.26 7.24 9.72
CA THR A 37 -0.81 7.13 9.85
C THR A 37 -0.30 5.80 9.29
N PHE A 38 -0.91 4.70 9.72
CA PHE A 38 -0.49 3.35 9.30
C PHE A 38 -0.82 3.07 7.83
N GLY A 39 -2.03 3.44 7.39
CA GLY A 39 -2.46 3.36 5.99
C GLY A 39 -1.58 4.23 5.08
N GLY A 40 -1.18 5.42 5.53
CA GLY A 40 -0.25 6.29 4.82
C GLY A 40 1.13 5.66 4.63
N ILE A 41 1.70 5.08 5.69
CA ILE A 41 2.99 4.38 5.65
C ILE A 41 2.92 3.19 4.68
N LEU A 42 1.89 2.35 4.79
CA LEU A 42 1.71 1.19 3.91
C LEU A 42 1.50 1.60 2.45
N SER A 43 0.73 2.66 2.20
CA SER A 43 0.50 3.17 0.85
C SER A 43 1.77 3.74 0.23
N PHE A 44 2.57 4.44 1.03
CA PHE A 44 3.86 4.98 0.60
C PHE A 44 4.86 3.87 0.28
N LEU A 45 5.03 2.90 1.18
CA LEU A 45 5.91 1.75 0.98
C LEU A 45 5.45 0.86 -0.17
N GLY A 46 4.16 0.55 -0.24
CA GLY A 46 3.56 -0.18 -1.36
C GLY A 46 3.76 0.58 -2.67
N GLY A 47 3.53 1.89 -2.66
CA GLY A 47 3.83 2.79 -3.79
C GLY A 47 5.29 2.67 -4.23
N MET A 48 6.24 2.73 -3.30
CA MET A 48 7.65 2.51 -3.61
C MET A 48 7.89 1.13 -4.20
N VAL A 49 7.45 0.04 -3.59
CA VAL A 49 7.72 -1.32 -4.12
C VAL A 49 7.09 -1.55 -5.50
N PHE A 50 5.86 -1.08 -5.72
CA PHE A 50 5.15 -1.30 -6.98
C PHE A 50 5.50 -0.31 -8.09
N TYR A 51 6.08 0.86 -7.75
CA TYR A 51 6.38 1.93 -8.71
C TYR A 51 7.87 2.32 -8.79
N SER A 52 8.75 1.95 -7.86
CA SER A 52 10.18 2.32 -7.89
C SER A 52 11.06 1.47 -8.81
N GLY A 53 10.54 0.37 -9.39
CA GLY A 53 11.38 -0.58 -10.13
C GLY A 53 10.76 -1.29 -11.35
N VAL A 54 9.69 -0.76 -11.96
CA VAL A 54 9.13 -1.36 -13.20
C VAL A 54 8.96 -0.30 -14.26
N ARG A 55 10.09 0.22 -14.73
CA ARG A 55 10.20 0.90 -16.01
C ARG A 55 11.48 0.50 -16.74
N ASP A 56 11.82 -0.78 -16.77
CA ASP A 56 12.87 -1.27 -17.66
C ASP A 56 12.48 -2.62 -18.28
N TRP A 57 11.57 -2.57 -19.26
CA TRP A 57 11.84 -3.33 -20.47
C TRP A 57 11.48 -2.45 -21.66
N PRO A 58 12.43 -2.17 -22.57
CA PRO A 58 12.13 -1.37 -23.74
C PRO A 58 11.22 -2.17 -24.67
N GLN A 59 10.06 -1.61 -25.02
CA GLN A 59 9.30 -2.02 -26.20
C GLN A 59 10.03 -1.58 -27.50
N TYR A 60 11.32 -1.86 -27.61
CA TYR A 60 12.04 -1.88 -28.89
C TYR A 60 12.04 -3.32 -29.41
N LEU A 61 10.91 -3.77 -29.95
CA LEU A 61 10.86 -4.88 -30.90
C LEU A 61 9.86 -4.49 -31.98
N PRO A 62 10.33 -3.98 -33.15
CA PRO A 62 9.49 -3.91 -34.33
C PRO A 62 9.31 -5.34 -34.85
N LEU A 63 8.08 -5.84 -34.80
CA LEU A 63 7.59 -6.92 -35.65
C LEU A 63 6.39 -6.39 -36.42
#